data_AF-K1TU85-F1
#
_entry.id   AF-K1TU85-F1
#
_cell.length_a   1.000
_cell.length_b   1.000
_cell.length_c   1.000
_cell.angle_alpha   90.00
_cell.angle_beta   90.00
_cell.angle_gamma   90.00
#
_symmetry.space_group_name_H-M   'P 1'
#
loop_
_entity.id
_entity.type
_entity.pdbx_description
1 polymer ?
#
loop_
_entity_poly.entity_id
_entity_poly.type
_entity_poly.pdbx_seq_one_letter_code
_entity_poly.pdbx_strand_id
1 'polypeptide(L)'
;SGTFYTQFGITMAVAVGISALNALTLSPALCALLLKPYVDEDGNVKNNFAARFRKAYNTAFSAVLKKYQRGVMVFIKHKWLTWATLGLAMIGLVLLMNNTKTGLVPDEDQGTIMINVTTAPGSSLAETNKIMGKVGERLKAFPRSATSSR
;
A
#
# COMPACT_ATOMS: atom_id res chain seq x y z
N SER A 1 -12.31 -15.77 -5.98
CA SER A 1 -11.86 -14.79 -4.97
C SER A 1 -10.78 -15.35 -4.04
N GLY A 2 -10.82 -16.62 -3.61
CA GLY A 2 -9.80 -17.17 -2.70
C GLY A 2 -8.38 -17.28 -3.27
N THR A 3 -8.23 -17.63 -4.54
CA THR A 3 -6.92 -17.84 -5.19
C THR A 3 -6.06 -16.58 -5.25
N PHE A 4 -6.68 -15.41 -5.40
CA PHE A 4 -6.00 -14.11 -5.39
C PHE A 4 -5.39 -13.82 -4.01
N TYR A 5 -6.18 -13.98 -2.94
CA TYR A 5 -5.70 -13.78 -1.57
C TYR A 5 -4.62 -14.82 -1.19
N THR A 6 -4.71 -16.05 -1.68
CA THR A 6 -3.66 -17.05 -1.44
C THR A 6 -2.36 -16.70 -2.15
N GLN A 7 -2.40 -16.19 -3.39
CA GLN A 7 -1.18 -15.80 -4.11
C GLN A 7 -0.50 -14.61 -3.43
N PHE A 8 -1.25 -13.57 -3.10
CA PHE A 8 -0.73 -12.42 -2.36
C PHE A 8 -0.19 -12.83 -0.98
N GLY A 9 -0.97 -13.63 -0.24
CA GLY A 9 -0.61 -14.10 1.09
C GLY A 9 0.66 -14.96 1.10
N ILE A 10 0.80 -15.90 0.17
CA ILE A 10 2.01 -16.75 0.06
C ILE A 10 3.23 -15.90 -0.28
N THR A 11 3.13 -14.96 -1.22
CA THR A 11 4.25 -14.06 -1.55
C THR A 11 4.67 -13.22 -0.34
N MET A 12 3.71 -12.62 0.38
CA MET A 12 4.01 -11.85 1.59
C MET A 12 4.63 -12.73 2.68
N ALA A 13 4.09 -13.92 2.92
CA ALA A 13 4.60 -14.84 3.92
C ALA A 13 6.04 -15.27 3.63
N VAL A 14 6.35 -15.61 2.38
CA VAL A 14 7.71 -15.97 1.95
C VAL A 14 8.65 -14.78 2.08
N ALA A 15 8.23 -13.57 1.66
CA ALA A 15 9.05 -12.36 1.79
C ALA A 15 9.38 -12.03 3.25
N VAL A 16 8.40 -12.07 4.14
CA VAL A 16 8.59 -11.85 5.58
C VAL A 16 9.46 -12.94 6.19
N GLY A 17 9.27 -14.20 5.78
CA GLY A 17 10.07 -15.33 6.23
C GLY A 17 11.56 -15.19 5.87
N ILE A 18 11.85 -14.88 4.60
CA ILE A 18 13.23 -14.64 4.15
C ILE A 18 13.82 -13.41 4.86
N SER A 19 13.03 -12.33 5.03
CA SER A 19 13.47 -11.14 5.76
C SER A 19 13.82 -11.44 7.22
N ALA A 20 13.04 -12.27 7.91
CA ALA A 20 13.30 -12.66 9.28
C ALA A 20 14.59 -13.49 9.40
N LEU A 21 14.81 -14.43 8.46
CA LEU A 21 16.07 -15.18 8.38
C LEU A 21 17.27 -14.26 8.16
N ASN A 22 17.16 -13.29 7.26
CA ASN A 22 18.19 -12.29 7.00
C ASN A 22 18.47 -11.42 8.24
N ALA A 23 17.42 -10.99 8.94
CA ALA A 23 17.54 -10.20 10.17
C ALA A 23 18.24 -10.95 11.32
N LEU A 24 18.11 -12.28 11.37
CA LEU A 24 18.72 -13.11 12.41
C LEU A 24 20.14 -13.59 12.06
N THR A 25 20.53 -13.57 10.79
CA THR A 25 21.81 -14.16 10.32
C THR A 25 22.75 -13.08 9.79
N LEU A 26 22.38 -12.47 8.68
CA LEU A 26 23.24 -11.58 7.93
C LEU A 26 23.28 -10.17 8.55
N SER A 27 22.16 -9.68 9.10
CA SER A 27 22.15 -8.40 9.82
C SER A 27 23.11 -8.38 11.02
N PRO A 28 23.11 -9.35 11.96
CA PRO A 28 24.07 -9.33 13.08
C PRO A 28 25.52 -9.53 12.60
N ALA A 29 25.75 -10.37 11.58
CA ALA A 29 27.08 -10.56 11.02
C ALA A 29 27.63 -9.26 10.38
N LEU A 30 26.81 -8.56 9.57
CA LEU A 30 27.19 -7.28 8.99
C LEU A 30 27.34 -6.19 10.05
N CYS A 31 26.49 -6.15 11.06
CA CYS A 31 26.64 -5.21 12.17
C CYS A 31 27.99 -5.42 12.86
N ALA A 32 28.39 -6.67 13.16
CA ALA A 32 29.67 -6.97 13.79
C ALA A 32 30.87 -6.58 12.90
N LEU A 33 30.76 -6.71 11.57
CA LEU A 33 31.85 -6.40 10.64
C LEU A 33 31.95 -4.91 10.28
N LEU A 34 30.82 -4.19 10.22
CA LEU A 34 30.77 -2.81 9.72
C LEU A 34 30.70 -1.74 10.83
N LEU A 35 30.14 -2.05 12.01
CA LEU A 35 30.11 -1.06 13.09
C LEU A 35 31.52 -0.86 13.65
N LYS A 36 32.02 0.36 13.53
CA LYS A 36 33.19 0.82 14.27
C LYS A 36 32.78 1.18 15.71
N PRO A 37 33.61 0.87 16.72
CA PRO A 37 33.34 1.23 18.10
C PRO A 37 33.12 2.73 18.25
N TYR A 38 32.10 3.10 19.03
CA TYR A 38 31.63 4.48 19.20
C TYR A 38 32.53 5.33 20.09
N VAL A 39 33.38 4.70 20.90
CA VAL A 39 34.26 5.34 21.90
C VAL A 39 35.67 4.82 21.65
N ASP A 40 36.62 5.72 21.39
CA ASP A 40 38.05 5.40 21.41
C ASP A 40 38.44 5.03 22.87
N GLU A 41 39.43 4.15 23.10
CA GLU A 41 39.84 3.65 24.43
C GLU A 41 40.13 4.76 25.47
N ASP A 42 40.37 6.00 25.03
CA ASP A 42 40.65 7.18 25.85
C ASP A 42 39.42 8.07 26.16
N GLY A 43 38.19 7.63 25.87
CA GLY A 43 36.96 8.33 26.28
C GLY A 43 36.69 9.69 25.60
N ASN A 44 37.51 10.08 24.60
CA ASN A 44 37.41 11.38 23.94
C ASN A 44 36.65 11.30 22.62
N VAL A 45 35.50 11.99 22.54
CA VAL A 45 34.80 12.23 21.27
C VAL A 45 35.62 13.20 20.41
N LYS A 46 36.26 12.70 19.35
CA LYS A 46 36.97 13.52 18.36
C LYS A 46 36.07 14.70 17.92
N ASN A 47 36.54 15.94 18.12
CA ASN A 47 35.87 17.19 17.75
C ASN A 47 35.82 17.40 16.21
N ASN A 48 35.27 16.44 15.48
CA ASN A 48 35.09 16.49 14.04
C ASN A 48 33.68 17.02 13.69
N PHE A 49 33.46 17.46 12.46
CA PHE A 49 32.16 17.91 11.93
C PHE A 49 31.04 16.89 12.21
N ALA A 50 31.35 15.60 12.05
CA ALA A 50 30.44 14.50 12.38
C ALA A 50 30.05 14.44 13.87
N ALA A 51 30.95 14.80 14.79
CA ALA A 51 30.63 14.84 16.22
C ALA A 51 29.71 16.02 16.58
N ARG A 52 29.87 17.17 15.91
CA ARG A 52 28.98 18.33 16.07
C ARG A 52 27.58 18.02 15.54
N PHE A 53 27.47 17.39 14.36
CA PHE A 53 26.19 16.93 13.81
C PHE A 53 25.51 15.91 14.75
N ARG A 54 26.25 14.91 15.24
CA ARG A 54 25.71 13.94 16.21
C ARG A 54 25.22 14.58 17.50
N LYS A 55 25.96 15.56 18.04
CA LYS A 55 25.54 16.28 19.26
C LYS A 55 24.27 17.10 19.03
N ALA A 56 24.17 17.77 17.88
CA ALA A 56 22.97 18.50 17.48
C ALA A 56 21.77 17.56 17.32
N TYR A 57 21.95 16.43 16.62
CA TYR A 57 20.93 15.40 16.46
C TYR A 57 20.48 14.83 17.80
N ASN A 58 21.40 14.41 18.66
CA ASN A 58 21.08 13.85 19.98
C ASN A 58 20.31 14.86 20.85
N THR A 59 20.64 16.15 20.75
CA THR A 59 19.93 17.20 21.49
C THR A 59 18.50 17.37 20.96
N ALA A 60 18.32 17.42 19.64
CA ALA A 60 16.99 17.50 19.02
C ALA A 60 16.15 16.24 19.31
N PHE A 61 16.74 15.05 19.14
CA PHE A 61 16.09 13.77 19.39
C PHE A 61 15.68 13.63 20.85
N SER A 62 16.55 13.99 21.80
CA SER A 62 16.20 13.94 23.23
C SER A 62 15.10 14.92 23.61
N ALA A 63 15.01 16.09 22.96
CA ALA A 63 13.90 17.00 23.15
C ALA A 63 12.57 16.42 22.67
N VAL A 64 12.57 15.75 21.50
CA VAL A 64 11.39 15.04 20.97
C VAL A 64 11.01 13.88 21.87
N LEU A 65 11.98 13.07 22.29
CA LEU A 65 11.78 11.93 23.17
C LEU A 65 11.14 12.35 24.51
N LYS A 66 11.64 13.43 25.13
CA LYS A 66 11.06 13.97 26.37
C LYS A 66 9.62 14.46 26.18
N LYS A 67 9.29 15.06 25.04
CA LYS A 67 7.91 15.46 24.71
C LYS A 67 7.01 14.25 24.53
N TYR A 68 7.47 13.25 23.78
CA TYR A 68 6.75 11.98 23.59
C TYR A 68 6.49 11.28 24.93
N GLN A 69 7.51 11.15 25.77
CA GLN A 69 7.39 10.52 27.09
C GLN A 69 6.38 11.23 27.99
N ARG A 70 6.36 12.58 28.00
CA ARG A 70 5.34 13.34 28.72
C ARG A 70 3.94 13.07 28.18
N GLY A 71 3.78 13.05 26.85
CA GLY A 71 2.51 12.71 26.21
C GLY A 71 2.00 11.34 26.64
N VAL A 72 2.85 10.31 26.52
CA VAL A 72 2.51 8.94 26.96
C VAL A 72 2.17 8.89 28.45
N MET A 73 2.92 9.59 29.31
CA MET A 73 2.61 9.66 30.74
C MET A 73 1.22 10.26 31.02
N VAL A 74 0.77 11.25 30.24
CA VAL A 74 -0.58 11.82 30.39
C VAL A 74 -1.64 10.78 30.08
N PHE A 75 -1.49 10.00 29.00
CA PHE A 75 -2.41 8.91 28.63
C PHE A 75 -2.43 7.78 29.67
N ILE A 76 -1.27 7.43 30.24
CA ILE A 76 -1.17 6.42 31.30
C ILE A 76 -1.88 6.89 32.58
N LYS A 77 -1.67 8.15 32.99
CA LYS A 77 -2.31 8.72 34.19
C LYS A 77 -3.82 8.91 34.01
N HIS A 78 -4.27 9.29 32.81
CA HIS A 78 -5.66 9.51 32.49
C HIS A 78 -6.20 8.36 31.64
N LYS A 79 -6.39 7.20 32.27
CA LYS A 79 -6.86 5.98 31.60
C LYS A 79 -8.14 6.20 30.78
N TRP A 80 -9.05 7.05 31.24
CA TRP A 80 -10.27 7.39 30.50
C TRP A 80 -10.00 8.05 29.15
N LEU A 81 -8.98 8.92 29.05
CA LEU A 81 -8.59 9.55 27.78
C LEU A 81 -8.11 8.50 26.77
N THR A 82 -7.33 7.51 27.23
CA THR A 82 -6.87 6.40 26.38
C THR A 82 -8.05 5.59 25.84
N TRP A 83 -8.98 5.19 26.71
CA TRP A 83 -10.20 4.48 26.29
C TRP A 83 -11.09 5.31 25.37
N ALA A 84 -11.24 6.62 25.62
CA ALA A 84 -12.00 7.52 24.78
C ALA A 84 -11.39 7.64 23.37
N THR A 85 -10.06 7.81 23.28
CA THR A 85 -9.38 7.88 21.97
C THR A 85 -9.43 6.55 21.21
N LEU A 86 -9.31 5.42 21.90
CA LEU A 86 -9.45 4.09 21.28
C LEU A 86 -10.88 3.89 20.77
N GLY A 87 -11.88 4.21 21.59
CA GLY A 87 -13.29 4.14 21.19
C GLY A 87 -13.60 5.02 19.99
N LEU A 88 -13.09 6.26 19.99
CA LEU A 88 -13.23 7.19 18.86
C LEU A 88 -12.59 6.63 17.58
N ALA A 89 -11.38 6.07 17.68
CA ALA A 89 -10.70 5.46 16.54
C ALA A 89 -11.46 4.25 15.99
N MET A 90 -12.02 3.41 16.87
CA MET A 90 -12.85 2.27 16.49
C MET A 90 -14.15 2.71 15.80
N ILE A 91 -14.83 3.71 16.34
CA ILE A 91 -16.04 4.28 15.73
C ILE A 91 -15.70 4.88 14.36
N GLY A 92 -14.61 5.65 14.27
CA GLY A 92 -14.12 6.21 13.00
C GLY A 92 -13.84 5.12 11.98
N LEU A 93 -13.18 4.03 12.37
CA LEU A 93 -12.91 2.89 11.50
C LEU A 93 -14.20 2.26 10.96
N VAL A 94 -15.19 1.99 11.83
CA VAL A 94 -16.47 1.39 11.42
C VAL A 94 -17.23 2.31 10.47
N LEU A 95 -17.27 3.61 10.75
CA LEU A 95 -17.92 4.60 9.87
C LEU A 95 -17.26 4.67 8.50
N LEU A 96 -15.92 4.66 8.44
CA LEU A 96 -15.18 4.66 7.18
C LEU A 96 -15.43 3.36 6.41
N MET A 97 -15.39 2.22 7.10
CA MET A 97 -15.61 0.91 6.49
C MET A 97 -17.01 0.81 5.89
N ASN A 98 -18.04 1.34 6.56
CA ASN A 98 -19.41 1.35 6.06
C ASN A 98 -19.63 2.30 4.86
N ASN A 99 -18.86 3.39 4.75
CA ASN A 99 -18.96 4.33 3.64
C ASN A 99 -18.08 3.94 2.43
N THR A 100 -17.11 3.06 2.62
CA THR A 100 -16.16 2.70 1.56
C THR A 100 -16.81 1.70 0.60
N LYS A 101 -16.92 2.09 -0.68
CA LYS A 101 -17.45 1.21 -1.72
C LYS A 101 -16.54 0.00 -1.90
N THR A 102 -17.13 -1.19 -1.88
CA THR A 102 -16.41 -2.45 -2.10
C THR A 102 -16.25 -2.70 -3.60
N GLY A 103 -15.02 -2.99 -4.03
CA GLY A 103 -14.70 -3.49 -5.36
C GLY A 103 -13.57 -4.51 -5.24
N LEU A 104 -13.63 -5.60 -6.01
CA LEU A 104 -12.62 -6.67 -5.93
C LEU A 104 -11.39 -6.37 -6.78
N VAL A 105 -11.61 -5.84 -8.00
CA VAL A 105 -10.56 -5.39 -8.92
C VAL A 105 -11.16 -4.19 -9.67
N PRO A 106 -10.46 -3.05 -9.78
CA PRO A 106 -10.92 -1.95 -10.63
C PRO A 106 -10.94 -2.40 -12.08
N ASP A 107 -11.94 -1.97 -12.84
CA ASP A 107 -11.95 -2.19 -14.28
C ASP A 107 -10.78 -1.42 -14.90
N GLU A 108 -9.82 -2.14 -15.45
CA GLU A 108 -8.72 -1.58 -16.22
C GLU A 108 -9.10 -1.55 -17.70
N ASP A 109 -8.65 -0.51 -18.42
CA ASP A 109 -8.80 -0.45 -19.87
C ASP A 109 -7.95 -1.57 -20.51
N GLN A 110 -8.60 -2.66 -20.91
CA GLN A 110 -7.97 -3.79 -21.59
C GLN A 110 -7.79 -3.55 -23.10
N GLY A 111 -8.07 -2.35 -23.60
CA GLY A 111 -7.96 -2.00 -25.02
C GLY A 111 -8.99 -2.73 -25.90
N THR A 112 -10.01 -3.34 -25.31
CA THR A 112 -11.08 -4.06 -26.01
C THR A 112 -12.44 -3.65 -25.48
N ILE A 113 -13.41 -3.55 -26.38
CA ILE A 113 -14.81 -3.25 -26.05
C ILE A 113 -15.66 -4.34 -26.70
N MET A 114 -16.37 -5.10 -25.88
CA MET A 114 -17.31 -6.12 -26.35
C MET A 114 -18.70 -5.51 -26.47
N ILE A 115 -19.30 -5.61 -27.65
CA ILE A 115 -20.66 -5.12 -27.93
C ILE A 115 -21.52 -6.32 -28.28
N ASN A 116 -22.53 -6.58 -27.46
CA ASN A 116 -23.53 -7.60 -27.74
C ASN A 116 -24.75 -6.95 -28.41
N VAL A 117 -25.12 -7.43 -29.60
CA VAL A 117 -26.32 -6.99 -30.32
C VAL A 117 -27.36 -8.09 -30.24
N THR A 118 -28.46 -7.83 -29.52
CA THR A 118 -29.61 -8.74 -29.43
C THR A 118 -30.76 -8.20 -30.28
N THR A 119 -31.24 -8.97 -31.26
CA THR A 119 -32.41 -8.63 -32.11
C THR A 119 -33.68 -9.34 -31.63
N ALA A 120 -34.85 -8.91 -32.13
CA ALA A 120 -36.13 -9.50 -31.74
C ALA A 120 -36.19 -11.00 -32.13
N PRO A 121 -36.85 -11.85 -31.32
CA PRO A 121 -37.00 -13.26 -31.64
C PRO A 121 -37.76 -13.43 -32.98
N GLY A 122 -37.15 -14.13 -33.94
CA GLY A 122 -37.67 -14.29 -35.30
C GLY A 122 -37.06 -13.34 -36.34
N SER A 123 -36.18 -12.40 -35.95
CA SER A 123 -35.43 -11.56 -36.88
C SER A 123 -34.48 -12.40 -37.75
N SER A 124 -34.41 -12.05 -39.04
CA SER A 124 -33.53 -12.73 -40.00
C SER A 124 -32.06 -12.39 -39.76
N LEU A 125 -31.15 -13.30 -40.16
CA LEU A 125 -29.70 -13.04 -40.11
C LEU A 125 -29.31 -11.76 -40.88
N ALA A 126 -30.02 -11.45 -41.96
CA ALA A 126 -29.82 -10.24 -42.76
C ALA A 126 -30.13 -8.95 -41.98
N GLU A 127 -31.15 -8.97 -41.12
CA GLU A 127 -31.53 -7.83 -40.27
C GLU A 127 -30.49 -7.58 -39.17
N THR A 128 -30.01 -8.65 -38.54
CA THR A 128 -28.92 -8.58 -37.54
C THR A 128 -27.62 -8.06 -38.16
N ASN A 129 -27.24 -8.52 -39.36
CA ASN A 129 -26.07 -8.02 -40.09
C ASN A 129 -26.18 -6.54 -40.44
N LYS A 130 -27.37 -6.07 -40.83
CA LYS A 130 -27.62 -4.65 -41.14
C LYS A 130 -27.43 -3.77 -39.90
N ILE A 131 -27.85 -4.24 -38.72
CA ILE A 131 -27.67 -3.52 -37.46
C ILE A 131 -26.20 -3.54 -37.03
N MET A 132 -25.54 -4.70 -37.13
CA MET A 132 -24.11 -4.85 -36.83
C MET A 132 -23.25 -3.93 -37.71
N GLY A 133 -23.57 -3.81 -39.00
CA GLY A 133 -22.91 -2.88 -39.92
C GLY A 133 -23.04 -1.41 -39.50
N LYS A 134 -24.25 -0.98 -39.10
CA LYS A 134 -24.47 0.38 -38.57
C LYS A 134 -23.68 0.65 -37.28
N VAL A 135 -23.53 -0.36 -36.41
CA VAL A 135 -22.72 -0.26 -35.19
C VAL A 135 -21.25 -0.13 -35.55
N GLY A 136 -20.73 -0.97 -36.45
CA GLY A 136 -19.34 -0.90 -36.91
C GLY A 136 -18.98 0.43 -37.58
N GLU A 137 -19.89 1.01 -38.37
CA GLU A 137 -19.69 2.30 -39.01
C GLU A 137 -19.60 3.45 -37.99
N ARG A 138 -20.43 3.42 -36.94
CA ARG A 138 -20.35 4.40 -35.84
C ARG A 138 -19.08 4.25 -35.00
N LEU A 139 -18.53 3.04 -34.87
CA LEU A 139 -17.29 2.81 -34.15
C LEU A 139 -16.08 3.32 -34.91
N LYS A 140 -16.06 3.19 -36.25
CA LYS A 140 -14.99 3.75 -37.11
C LYS A 140 -14.84 5.27 -37.03
N ALA A 141 -15.87 5.99 -36.58
CA ALA A 141 -15.80 7.42 -36.33
C ALA A 141 -14.87 7.77 -35.15
N PHE A 142 -14.52 6.81 -34.28
CA PHE A 142 -13.56 6.98 -33.20
C PHE A 142 -12.15 6.60 -33.66
N PRO A 143 -11.17 7.53 -33.63
CA PRO A 143 -9.84 7.33 -34.23
C PRO A 143 -8.96 6.29 -33.51
N ARG A 144 -9.43 5.69 -32.41
CA ARG A 144 -8.68 4.75 -31.57
C ARG A 144 -9.23 3.31 -31.57
N SER A 145 -10.22 3.00 -32.42
CA SER A 145 -10.81 1.66 -32.50
C SER A 145 -10.26 0.84 -33.66
N ALA A 146 -9.72 -0.34 -33.38
CA ALA A 146 -9.50 -1.40 -34.36
C ALA A 146 -10.59 -2.47 -34.18
N THR A 147 -11.39 -2.73 -35.22
CA THR A 147 -12.54 -3.64 -35.14
C THR A 147 -12.17 -5.06 -35.59
N SER A 148 -12.46 -6.07 -34.76
CA SER A 148 -12.37 -7.49 -35.14
C SER A 148 -13.76 -8.13 -34.97
N SER A 149 -14.31 -8.71 -36.03
CA SER A 149 -15.59 -9.45 -35.98
C SER A 149 -15.31 -10.95 -35.89
N ARG A 150 -15.80 -11.59 -34.82
CA ARG A 150 -15.94 -13.05 -34.71
C ARG A 150 -17.41 -13.40 -34.61
#